data_AF-A0A0F9DX02-F1
#
_entry.id   AF-A0A0F9DX02-F1
#
_cell.length_a   1.000
_cell.length_b   1.000
_cell.length_c   1.000
_cell.angle_alpha   90.00
_cell.angle_beta   90.00
_cell.angle_gamma   90.00
#
_symmetry.space_group_name_H-M   'P 1'
#
loop_
_entity.id
_entity.type
_entity.pdbx_description
1 polymer ?
#
loop_
_entity_poly.entity_id
_entity_poly.type
_entity_poly.pdbx_seq_one_letter_code
_entity_poly.pdbx_strand_id
1 'polypeptide(L)'
;MMLDADCTTDETILIPDGFTLDGNSNTITAVDPPAGHFVGAVVQNDGTEAHVKNLIISSDSLTNVCDAGANRLRGIMFEGASGSIIHNAVVNINQGASGCQEGNAIEVRNAPFDGTHPDTQTVEISHNKLTDWQKTGIVANGDVDVNIHHNYVGASATQLNLAANSIQLGFGATGSVTHNNVEGNQWKGTSFFAASAVLVFAAEGEVSKNNISGNSDVGIFLVADNVTVYNNRVFDIGDDHPNSCCDIGVGNFGSDNVITNNKVRGFEEPYDGVSGGKNKVIPGPQPGNVFF
;
A
#
# COMPACT_ATOMS: atom_id res chain seq x y z
N MET A 1 22.36 -13.56 0.85
CA MET A 1 22.62 -13.04 2.20
C MET A 1 21.59 -13.65 3.13
N MET A 2 21.99 -14.14 4.30
CA MET A 2 21.09 -14.73 5.29
C MET A 2 21.36 -14.07 6.64
N LEU A 3 20.32 -13.73 7.38
CA LEU A 3 20.45 -13.27 8.75
C LEU A 3 20.59 -14.47 9.70
N ASP A 4 21.58 -14.39 10.59
CA ASP A 4 21.82 -15.40 11.63
C ASP A 4 21.17 -15.06 12.98
N ALA A 5 20.77 -13.79 13.17
CA ALA A 5 20.12 -13.29 14.38
C ALA A 5 19.38 -11.97 14.08
N ASP A 6 18.53 -11.56 15.04
CA ASP A 6 17.96 -10.21 15.06
C ASP A 6 19.08 -9.15 15.14
N CYS A 7 18.89 -8.01 14.48
CA CYS A 7 19.81 -6.89 14.54
C CYS A 7 19.10 -5.54 14.49
N THR A 8 19.85 -4.50 14.87
CA THR A 8 19.44 -3.10 14.70
C THR A 8 20.28 -2.46 13.60
N THR A 9 19.73 -1.46 12.93
CA THR A 9 20.47 -0.65 11.96
C THR A 9 20.07 0.82 12.08
N ASP A 10 21.03 1.71 11.91
CA ASP A 10 20.83 3.16 11.84
C ASP A 10 21.07 3.72 10.42
N GLU A 11 21.23 2.84 9.44
CA GLU A 11 21.40 3.15 8.02
C GLU A 11 20.67 2.13 7.13
N THR A 12 20.57 2.42 5.84
CA THR A 12 19.96 1.48 4.88
C THR A 12 20.85 0.27 4.66
N ILE A 13 20.28 -0.93 4.77
CA ILE A 13 20.95 -2.17 4.36
C ILE A 13 20.76 -2.37 2.85
N LEU A 14 21.88 -2.35 2.13
CA LEU A 14 21.93 -2.54 0.69
C LEU A 14 22.04 -4.03 0.32
N ILE A 15 21.17 -4.50 -0.58
CA ILE A 15 21.17 -5.83 -1.16
C ILE A 15 21.95 -5.78 -2.49
N PRO A 16 23.12 -6.44 -2.60
CA PRO A 16 23.87 -6.43 -3.84
C PRO A 16 23.07 -6.98 -5.03
N ASP A 17 23.39 -6.50 -6.23
CA ASP A 17 22.76 -6.94 -7.49
C ASP A 17 22.67 -8.46 -7.64
N GLY A 18 21.46 -8.95 -7.87
CA GLY A 18 21.13 -10.37 -8.04
C GLY A 18 21.05 -11.18 -6.73
N PHE A 19 21.20 -10.54 -5.56
CA PHE A 19 21.20 -11.27 -4.29
C PHE A 19 19.80 -11.37 -3.68
N THR A 20 19.60 -12.45 -2.92
CA THR A 20 18.50 -12.57 -1.97
C THR A 20 18.96 -12.21 -0.57
N LEU A 21 18.23 -11.32 0.11
CA LEU A 21 18.23 -11.16 1.55
C LEU A 21 17.19 -12.10 2.17
N ASP A 22 17.65 -13.16 2.82
CA ASP A 22 16.82 -14.10 3.57
C ASP A 22 16.91 -13.76 5.06
N GLY A 23 15.82 -13.27 5.63
CA GLY A 23 15.77 -12.92 7.05
C GLY A 23 15.82 -14.14 7.97
N ASN A 24 15.53 -15.35 7.47
CA ASN A 24 15.45 -16.55 8.30
C ASN A 24 14.56 -16.36 9.56
N SER A 25 13.48 -15.59 9.40
CA SER A 25 12.55 -15.13 10.45
C SER A 25 13.13 -14.22 11.53
N ASN A 26 14.35 -13.70 11.34
CA ASN A 26 14.92 -12.67 12.20
C ASN A 26 14.42 -11.28 11.84
N THR A 27 14.66 -10.35 12.76
CA THR A 27 14.22 -8.95 12.72
C THR A 27 15.37 -8.01 12.41
N ILE A 28 15.13 -7.06 11.51
CA ILE A 28 15.92 -5.84 11.39
C ILE A 28 15.11 -4.69 11.96
N THR A 29 15.62 -4.04 12.99
CA THR A 29 14.99 -2.86 13.62
C THR A 29 15.75 -1.60 13.25
N ALA A 30 15.11 -0.70 12.52
CA ALA A 30 15.63 0.63 12.24
C ALA A 30 15.56 1.51 13.49
N VAL A 31 16.65 2.21 13.79
CA VAL A 31 16.77 3.17 14.90
C VAL A 31 17.43 4.45 14.41
N ASP A 32 17.20 5.57 15.10
CA ASP A 32 17.93 6.80 14.78
C ASP A 32 19.44 6.63 15.04
N PRO A 33 20.31 7.18 14.17
CA PRO A 33 21.74 7.22 14.43
C PRO A 33 22.05 8.12 15.65
N PRO A 34 23.23 7.97 16.30
CA PRO A 34 23.60 8.77 17.47
C PRO A 34 23.53 10.30 17.26
N ALA A 35 23.67 10.75 16.02
CA ALA A 35 23.51 12.14 15.62
C ALA A 35 22.63 12.23 14.38
N GLY A 36 21.36 12.59 14.57
CA GLY A 36 20.40 12.77 13.48
C GLY A 36 19.16 11.91 13.68
N HIS A 37 18.57 11.50 12.57
CA HIS A 37 17.41 10.62 12.50
C HIS A 37 17.57 9.66 11.33
N PHE A 38 16.88 8.52 11.38
CA PHE A 38 16.93 7.51 10.32
C PHE A 38 16.38 8.09 9.01
N VAL A 39 17.10 7.88 7.91
CA VAL A 39 16.70 8.31 6.57
C VAL A 39 16.77 7.16 5.58
N GLY A 40 15.82 7.13 4.64
CA GLY A 40 15.77 6.14 3.57
C GLY A 40 15.02 4.87 3.94
N ALA A 41 15.35 3.78 3.24
CA ALA A 41 14.74 2.49 3.49
C ALA A 41 15.50 1.70 4.56
N VAL A 42 14.82 0.82 5.30
CA VAL A 42 15.52 -0.16 6.14
C VAL A 42 16.31 -1.13 5.27
N VAL A 43 15.70 -1.58 4.17
CA VAL A 43 16.33 -2.46 3.18
C VAL A 43 16.11 -1.92 1.77
N GLN A 44 17.16 -1.87 0.96
CA GLN A 44 17.09 -1.42 -0.43
C GLN A 44 17.98 -2.27 -1.34
N ASN A 45 17.60 -2.43 -2.62
CA ASN A 45 18.50 -2.95 -3.66
C ASN A 45 19.70 -2.01 -3.92
N ASP A 46 20.83 -2.62 -4.29
CA ASP A 46 22.04 -1.98 -4.83
C ASP A 46 22.41 -2.67 -6.15
N GLY A 47 21.54 -2.47 -7.14
CA GLY A 47 21.56 -3.20 -8.41
C GLY A 47 20.21 -3.15 -9.13
N THR A 48 20.10 -3.89 -10.23
CA THR A 48 18.89 -4.01 -11.05
C THR A 48 18.04 -5.22 -10.67
N GLU A 49 18.54 -6.12 -9.83
CA GLU A 49 17.80 -7.29 -9.35
C GLU A 49 18.03 -7.49 -7.85
N ALA A 50 16.97 -7.73 -7.09
CA ALA A 50 17.08 -8.08 -5.67
C ALA A 50 15.90 -8.94 -5.20
N HIS A 51 16.10 -9.69 -4.11
CA HIS A 51 15.02 -10.45 -3.48
C HIS A 51 15.04 -10.31 -1.96
N VAL A 52 13.88 -10.19 -1.34
CA VAL A 52 13.72 -10.15 0.12
C VAL A 52 12.73 -11.21 0.55
N LYS A 53 13.14 -12.09 1.46
CA LYS A 53 12.23 -13.11 1.99
C LYS A 53 12.44 -13.44 3.45
N ASN A 54 11.37 -13.95 4.08
CA ASN A 54 11.38 -14.45 5.46
C ASN A 54 11.95 -13.45 6.47
N LEU A 55 11.76 -12.16 6.25
CA LEU A 55 12.35 -11.10 7.07
C LEU A 55 11.27 -10.38 7.87
N ILE A 56 11.57 -10.07 9.13
CA ILE A 56 10.80 -9.12 9.92
C ILE A 56 11.53 -7.78 9.85
N ILE A 57 10.82 -6.73 9.47
CA ILE A 57 11.34 -5.36 9.44
C ILE A 57 10.50 -4.53 10.38
N SER A 58 11.15 -3.80 11.26
CA SER A 58 10.51 -2.86 12.18
C SER A 58 11.29 -1.55 12.23
N SER A 59 10.66 -0.51 12.79
CA SER A 59 11.38 0.61 13.37
C SER A 59 11.12 0.71 14.87
N ASP A 60 11.99 1.41 15.61
CA ASP A 60 11.80 1.72 17.02
C ASP A 60 12.08 3.20 17.28
N SER A 61 11.03 3.90 17.74
CA SER A 61 11.10 5.24 18.31
C SER A 61 11.81 6.28 17.42
N LEU A 62 11.65 6.17 16.10
CA LEU A 62 12.24 7.12 15.14
C LEU A 62 11.74 8.55 15.38
N THR A 63 12.63 9.52 15.24
CA THR A 63 12.31 10.93 15.35
C THR A 63 11.37 11.35 14.21
N ASN A 64 10.33 12.10 14.55
CA ASN A 64 9.33 12.63 13.61
C ASN A 64 9.88 13.81 12.81
N VAL A 65 10.55 13.54 11.70
CA VAL A 65 11.09 14.52 10.75
C VAL A 65 10.59 14.20 9.36
N CYS A 66 10.02 15.18 8.65
CA CYS A 66 9.60 14.99 7.26
C CYS A 66 10.79 14.95 6.32
N ASP A 67 10.96 13.82 5.63
CA ASP A 67 11.94 13.66 4.57
C ASP A 67 11.32 13.62 3.17
N ALA A 68 12.19 13.79 2.18
CA ALA A 68 11.82 13.82 0.77
C ALA A 68 12.78 12.97 -0.08
N GLY A 69 12.33 12.59 -1.28
CA GLY A 69 13.16 11.86 -2.23
C GLY A 69 13.70 10.53 -1.66
N ALA A 70 15.01 10.34 -1.79
CA ALA A 70 15.70 9.14 -1.29
C ALA A 70 15.63 9.02 0.24
N ASN A 71 15.54 10.12 0.98
CA ASN A 71 15.60 10.12 2.44
C ASN A 71 14.30 9.69 3.12
N ARG A 72 13.20 9.55 2.39
CA ARG A 72 11.92 9.14 2.98
C ARG A 72 12.00 7.78 3.66
N LEU A 73 11.36 7.66 4.82
CA LEU A 73 11.25 6.39 5.53
C LEU A 73 10.51 5.33 4.68
N ARG A 74 11.14 4.16 4.54
CA ARG A 74 10.55 2.96 3.90
C ARG A 74 10.96 1.70 4.64
N GLY A 75 10.12 0.67 4.63
CA GLY A 75 10.51 -0.66 5.10
C GLY A 75 11.43 -1.34 4.10
N ILE A 76 10.87 -1.71 2.95
CA ILE A 76 11.60 -2.30 1.81
C ILE A 76 11.44 -1.37 0.61
N MET A 77 12.54 -1.06 -0.05
CA MET A 77 12.56 -0.24 -1.27
C MET A 77 13.25 -0.97 -2.43
N PHE A 78 12.54 -1.12 -3.54
CA PHE A 78 13.15 -1.46 -4.83
C PHE A 78 13.15 -0.20 -5.71
N GLU A 79 14.33 0.38 -5.91
CA GLU A 79 14.59 1.52 -6.80
C GLU A 79 15.17 1.02 -8.12
N GLY A 80 14.39 1.06 -9.21
CA GLY A 80 14.88 0.68 -10.53
C GLY A 80 15.30 -0.79 -10.62
N ALA A 81 14.67 -1.67 -9.85
CA ALA A 81 15.01 -3.09 -9.79
C ALA A 81 13.81 -4.02 -9.93
N SER A 82 14.08 -5.16 -10.55
CA SER A 82 13.19 -6.32 -10.62
C SER A 82 13.45 -7.29 -9.47
N GLY A 83 12.54 -8.22 -9.24
CA GLY A 83 12.75 -9.34 -8.32
C GLY A 83 11.54 -9.67 -7.47
N SER A 84 11.74 -9.96 -6.17
CA SER A 84 10.65 -10.44 -5.32
C SER A 84 10.73 -10.02 -3.86
N ILE A 85 9.60 -9.65 -3.26
CA ILE A 85 9.43 -9.33 -1.85
C ILE A 85 8.36 -10.29 -1.30
N ILE A 86 8.79 -11.39 -0.66
CA ILE A 86 7.89 -12.49 -0.30
C ILE A 86 8.01 -12.98 1.14
N HIS A 87 6.91 -13.36 1.79
CA HIS A 87 6.92 -13.95 3.14
C HIS A 87 7.59 -13.07 4.21
N ASN A 88 7.47 -11.74 4.09
CA ASN A 88 8.02 -10.81 5.07
C ASN A 88 6.94 -10.30 6.03
N ALA A 89 7.35 -9.87 7.22
CA ALA A 89 6.54 -9.01 8.08
C ALA A 89 7.18 -7.62 8.11
N VAL A 90 6.43 -6.58 7.76
CA VAL A 90 6.92 -5.20 7.84
C VAL A 90 5.97 -4.44 8.76
N VAL A 91 6.48 -4.06 9.93
CA VAL A 91 5.68 -3.53 11.04
C VAL A 91 6.25 -2.20 11.50
N ASN A 92 5.42 -1.33 12.04
CA ASN A 92 5.86 -0.07 12.67
C ASN A 92 6.75 0.81 11.78
N ILE A 93 6.49 0.89 10.47
CA ILE A 93 7.21 1.81 9.59
C ILE A 93 6.50 3.17 9.63
N ASN A 94 6.68 3.87 10.74
CA ASN A 94 6.11 5.19 11.02
C ASN A 94 7.00 5.98 12.00
N GLN A 95 6.91 7.31 11.96
CA GLN A 95 7.60 8.20 12.90
C GLN A 95 6.62 8.90 13.85
N GLY A 96 5.44 8.31 14.08
CA GLY A 96 4.38 8.88 14.91
C GLY A 96 3.47 9.89 14.20
N ALA A 97 2.92 10.83 14.98
CA ALA A 97 1.86 11.74 14.54
C ALA A 97 2.34 12.75 13.49
N SER A 98 2.28 12.36 12.21
CA SER A 98 2.95 13.07 11.12
C SER A 98 2.14 13.15 9.83
N GLY A 99 2.18 14.32 9.18
CA GLY A 99 1.60 14.53 7.85
C GLY A 99 2.56 14.20 6.70
N CYS A 100 3.79 13.78 7.03
CA CYS A 100 4.82 13.49 6.04
C CYS A 100 4.38 12.33 5.14
N GLN A 101 4.63 12.49 3.84
CA GLN A 101 4.21 11.55 2.81
C GLN A 101 5.21 10.38 2.69
N GLU A 102 5.52 9.73 3.82
CA GLU A 102 6.53 8.69 3.97
C GLU A 102 6.12 7.62 4.99
N GLY A 103 7.00 6.66 5.24
CA GLY A 103 6.68 5.46 6.01
C GLY A 103 5.81 4.53 5.16
N ASN A 104 6.31 4.22 3.96
CA ASN A 104 5.76 3.17 3.12
C ASN A 104 6.32 1.82 3.58
N ALA A 105 5.49 0.82 3.85
CA ALA A 105 6.01 -0.49 4.28
C ALA A 105 6.82 -1.15 3.14
N ILE A 106 6.27 -1.15 1.93
CA ILE A 106 6.96 -1.57 0.70
C ILE A 106 6.79 -0.49 -0.36
N GLU A 107 7.88 -0.07 -1.00
CA GLU A 107 7.89 0.82 -2.16
C GLU A 107 8.71 0.21 -3.30
N VAL A 108 8.08 0.06 -4.46
CA VAL A 108 8.72 -0.34 -5.70
C VAL A 108 8.56 0.81 -6.68
N ARG A 109 9.66 1.30 -7.26
CA ARG A 109 9.55 2.44 -8.17
C ARG A 109 10.72 2.56 -9.14
N ASN A 110 10.50 3.27 -10.23
CA ASN A 110 11.53 3.74 -11.13
C ASN A 110 11.15 5.09 -11.75
N ALA A 111 12.14 5.95 -12.00
CA ALA A 111 11.93 7.24 -12.64
C ALA A 111 12.27 7.15 -14.13
N PRO A 112 11.48 7.71 -15.06
CA PRO A 112 10.42 8.69 -14.83
C PRO A 112 9.10 8.08 -14.33
N PHE A 113 8.41 8.84 -13.47
CA PHE A 113 7.10 8.47 -12.89
C PHE A 113 5.96 8.80 -13.85
N ASP A 114 6.02 8.21 -15.04
CA ASP A 114 5.02 8.38 -16.11
C ASP A 114 4.87 7.13 -17.00
N GLY A 115 5.51 6.02 -16.64
CA GLY A 115 5.46 4.78 -17.41
C GLY A 115 6.41 4.73 -18.61
N THR A 116 7.38 5.64 -18.70
CA THR A 116 8.29 5.73 -19.87
C THR A 116 9.74 5.35 -19.58
N HIS A 117 9.99 4.56 -18.53
CA HIS A 117 11.33 4.03 -18.27
C HIS A 117 11.82 3.19 -19.46
N PRO A 118 13.13 3.19 -19.79
CA PRO A 118 13.65 2.38 -20.89
C PRO A 118 13.47 0.87 -20.69
N ASP A 119 13.39 0.44 -19.42
CA ASP A 119 13.29 -0.96 -19.01
C ASP A 119 12.22 -1.14 -17.92
N THR A 120 11.07 -1.72 -18.27
CA THR A 120 10.03 -2.05 -17.28
C THR A 120 10.57 -3.00 -16.23
N GLN A 121 10.39 -2.66 -14.95
CA GLN A 121 10.83 -3.51 -13.84
C GLN A 121 9.70 -4.42 -13.38
N THR A 122 9.95 -5.72 -13.23
CA THR A 122 8.93 -6.67 -12.79
C THR A 122 9.17 -7.11 -11.35
N VAL A 123 8.17 -6.95 -10.48
CA VAL A 123 8.30 -7.31 -9.06
C VAL A 123 7.13 -8.15 -8.56
N GLU A 124 7.46 -9.29 -7.98
CA GLU A 124 6.53 -10.14 -7.23
C GLU A 124 6.44 -9.67 -5.77
N ILE A 125 5.24 -9.35 -5.30
CA ILE A 125 5.01 -8.94 -3.90
C ILE A 125 3.92 -9.84 -3.31
N SER A 126 4.32 -10.86 -2.54
CA SER A 126 3.35 -11.83 -2.05
C SER A 126 3.59 -12.42 -0.68
N HIS A 127 2.51 -12.84 -0.03
CA HIS A 127 2.54 -13.50 1.28
C HIS A 127 3.20 -12.64 2.38
N ASN A 128 3.18 -11.32 2.23
CA ASN A 128 3.68 -10.39 3.24
C ASN A 128 2.58 -10.01 4.23
N LYS A 129 2.99 -9.65 5.45
CA LYS A 129 2.14 -9.07 6.49
C LYS A 129 2.64 -7.67 6.82
N LEU A 130 1.83 -6.65 6.50
CA LEU A 130 2.21 -5.25 6.65
C LEU A 130 1.26 -4.58 7.66
N THR A 131 1.77 -4.03 8.75
CA THR A 131 0.95 -3.33 9.77
C THR A 131 1.65 -2.09 10.29
N ASP A 132 0.87 -1.18 10.87
CA ASP A 132 1.38 -0.02 11.62
C ASP A 132 2.34 0.86 10.80
N TRP A 133 2.10 0.95 9.49
CA TRP A 133 2.81 1.84 8.58
C TRP A 133 2.15 3.22 8.54
N GLN A 134 2.89 4.24 8.09
CA GLN A 134 2.43 5.63 8.10
C GLN A 134 1.62 5.97 6.85
N LYS A 135 2.27 6.02 5.67
CA LYS A 135 1.64 6.55 4.45
C LYS A 135 0.99 5.49 3.55
N THR A 136 1.72 4.41 3.25
CA THR A 136 1.22 3.35 2.36
C THR A 136 1.69 1.97 2.81
N GLY A 137 0.84 0.96 2.70
CA GLY A 137 1.28 -0.43 2.87
C GLY A 137 2.18 -0.85 1.72
N ILE A 138 1.64 -0.88 0.49
CA ILE A 138 2.39 -1.20 -0.73
C ILE A 138 2.18 -0.09 -1.74
N VAL A 139 3.26 0.47 -2.28
CA VAL A 139 3.21 1.43 -3.39
C VAL A 139 4.09 0.96 -4.55
N ALA A 140 3.54 1.03 -5.75
CA ALA A 140 4.23 0.84 -7.02
C ALA A 140 4.09 2.11 -7.87
N ASN A 141 5.20 2.76 -8.24
CA ASN A 141 5.18 3.99 -9.03
C ASN A 141 6.21 3.98 -10.18
N GLY A 142 5.83 4.48 -11.35
CA GLY A 142 6.69 4.48 -12.54
C GLY A 142 6.40 3.30 -13.47
N ASP A 143 7.28 3.04 -14.42
CA ASP A 143 7.21 1.88 -15.32
C ASP A 143 7.64 0.58 -14.60
N VAL A 144 6.75 0.13 -13.72
CA VAL A 144 6.89 -1.13 -12.97
C VAL A 144 5.67 -2.01 -13.28
N ASP A 145 5.91 -3.30 -13.51
CA ASP A 145 4.88 -4.33 -13.63
C ASP A 145 4.88 -5.19 -12.37
N VAL A 146 3.87 -5.01 -11.51
CA VAL A 146 3.83 -5.66 -10.21
C VAL A 146 2.77 -6.74 -10.12
N ASN A 147 3.12 -7.86 -9.48
CA ASN A 147 2.17 -8.89 -9.09
C ASN A 147 2.01 -8.88 -7.57
N ILE A 148 0.98 -8.18 -7.08
CA ILE A 148 0.71 -8.00 -5.65
C ILE A 148 -0.40 -8.97 -5.24
N HIS A 149 -0.04 -10.08 -4.57
CA HIS A 149 -1.05 -11.04 -4.16
C HIS A 149 -0.83 -11.78 -2.84
N HIS A 150 -1.92 -12.25 -2.24
CA HIS A 150 -1.90 -13.04 -1.01
C HIS A 150 -1.21 -12.32 0.17
N ASN A 151 -1.18 -10.99 0.16
CA ASN A 151 -0.68 -10.20 1.28
C ASN A 151 -1.80 -9.91 2.27
N TYR A 152 -1.42 -9.68 3.52
CA TYR A 152 -2.23 -8.95 4.49
C TYR A 152 -1.67 -7.54 4.64
N VAL A 153 -2.49 -6.54 4.34
CA VAL A 153 -2.13 -5.13 4.48
C VAL A 153 -3.10 -4.50 5.47
N GLY A 154 -2.65 -4.30 6.71
CA GLY A 154 -3.42 -3.64 7.76
C GLY A 154 -3.53 -2.13 7.52
N ALA A 155 -4.31 -1.44 8.36
CA ALA A 155 -4.52 0.00 8.23
C ALA A 155 -3.30 0.84 8.68
N SER A 156 -3.27 2.09 8.23
CA SER A 156 -2.28 3.09 8.65
C SER A 156 -2.39 3.39 10.15
N ALA A 157 -1.24 3.51 10.80
CA ALA A 157 -1.10 3.97 12.18
C ALA A 157 -1.41 5.47 12.36
N THR A 158 -1.46 6.25 11.27
CA THR A 158 -1.44 7.73 11.31
C THR A 158 -2.61 8.36 10.56
N GLN A 159 -3.78 7.71 10.54
CA GLN A 159 -5.01 8.18 9.88
C GLN A 159 -5.52 9.55 10.37
N LEU A 160 -5.10 10.00 11.55
CA LEU A 160 -5.39 11.35 12.08
C LEU A 160 -4.50 12.42 11.47
N ASN A 161 -3.38 12.05 10.83
CA ASN A 161 -2.32 12.96 10.45
C ASN A 161 -2.08 13.04 8.93
N LEU A 162 -2.41 11.98 8.18
CA LEU A 162 -2.44 12.00 6.73
C LEU A 162 -3.54 11.09 6.14
N ALA A 163 -3.91 11.36 4.89
CA ALA A 163 -4.73 10.45 4.08
C ALA A 163 -3.86 9.29 3.57
N ALA A 164 -4.13 8.07 4.03
CA ALA A 164 -3.33 6.87 3.75
C ALA A 164 -3.95 5.99 2.68
N ASN A 165 -3.12 5.22 1.96
CA ASN A 165 -3.59 4.21 1.02
C ASN A 165 -3.04 2.84 1.46
N SER A 166 -3.84 1.77 1.50
CA SER A 166 -3.25 0.46 1.84
C SER A 166 -2.40 -0.06 0.69
N ILE A 167 -2.94 -0.04 -0.53
CA ILE A 167 -2.21 -0.40 -1.75
C ILE A 167 -2.38 0.72 -2.78
N GLN A 168 -1.30 1.09 -3.46
CA GLN A 168 -1.30 2.08 -4.53
C GLN A 168 -0.55 1.57 -5.77
N LEU A 169 -1.20 1.65 -6.93
CA LEU A 169 -0.54 1.67 -8.23
C LEU A 169 -0.60 3.09 -8.78
N GLY A 170 0.54 3.66 -9.14
CA GLY A 170 0.65 5.04 -9.51
C GLY A 170 1.55 5.31 -10.70
N PHE A 171 1.29 6.42 -11.39
CA PHE A 171 2.30 7.10 -12.20
C PHE A 171 2.97 6.21 -13.27
N GLY A 172 2.16 5.50 -14.05
CA GLY A 172 2.60 4.60 -15.12
C GLY A 172 2.75 3.14 -14.71
N ALA A 173 2.51 2.80 -13.44
CA ALA A 173 2.59 1.41 -12.99
C ALA A 173 1.55 0.54 -13.70
N THR A 174 1.91 -0.72 -13.91
CA THR A 174 1.04 -1.76 -14.45
C THR A 174 1.04 -2.99 -13.54
N GLY A 175 0.19 -3.96 -13.86
CA GLY A 175 0.19 -5.27 -13.20
C GLY A 175 -1.12 -5.58 -12.50
N SER A 176 -1.05 -6.31 -11.38
CA SER A 176 -2.23 -6.82 -10.70
C SER A 176 -2.17 -6.73 -9.17
N VAL A 177 -3.31 -6.43 -8.56
CA VAL A 177 -3.57 -6.48 -7.12
C VAL A 177 -4.65 -7.54 -6.89
N THR A 178 -4.26 -8.75 -6.50
CA THR A 178 -5.21 -9.87 -6.40
C THR A 178 -5.11 -10.70 -5.13
N HIS A 179 -6.23 -11.26 -4.67
CA HIS A 179 -6.26 -12.19 -3.53
C HIS A 179 -5.64 -11.65 -2.23
N ASN A 180 -5.56 -10.33 -2.06
CA ASN A 180 -5.06 -9.72 -0.82
C ASN A 180 -6.18 -9.60 0.21
N ASN A 181 -5.80 -9.59 1.49
CA ASN A 181 -6.65 -9.12 2.58
C ASN A 181 -6.19 -7.71 2.96
N VAL A 182 -7.06 -6.73 2.81
CA VAL A 182 -6.71 -5.31 2.91
C VAL A 182 -7.64 -4.64 3.91
N GLU A 183 -7.07 -3.91 4.86
CA GLU A 183 -7.82 -3.03 5.74
C GLU A 183 -7.94 -1.64 5.12
N GLY A 184 -9.09 -1.01 5.33
CA GLY A 184 -9.39 0.33 4.90
C GLY A 184 -8.69 1.42 5.69
N ASN A 185 -8.64 2.61 5.09
CA ASN A 185 -8.15 3.81 5.74
C ASN A 185 -9.13 4.95 5.57
N GLN A 186 -9.35 5.70 6.64
CA GLN A 186 -10.06 6.98 6.62
C GLN A 186 -9.12 8.13 6.87
N TRP A 187 -9.35 9.24 6.18
CA TRP A 187 -8.74 10.50 6.49
C TRP A 187 -9.53 11.19 7.62
N LYS A 188 -8.95 11.17 8.82
CA LYS A 188 -9.60 11.74 10.02
C LYS A 188 -9.26 13.22 10.26
N GLY A 189 -8.57 13.85 9.31
CA GLY A 189 -8.26 15.28 9.35
C GLY A 189 -9.41 16.17 8.90
N THR A 190 -9.11 17.41 8.50
CA THR A 190 -10.10 18.46 8.21
C THR A 190 -10.11 18.94 6.75
N SER A 191 -9.59 18.14 5.82
CA SER A 191 -9.54 18.49 4.39
C SER A 191 -10.33 17.51 3.54
N PHE A 192 -10.54 17.85 2.27
CA PHE A 192 -11.27 17.03 1.29
C PHE A 192 -10.45 15.90 0.67
N PHE A 193 -9.30 15.52 1.25
CA PHE A 193 -8.54 14.38 0.76
C PHE A 193 -9.23 13.07 1.17
N ALA A 194 -9.11 12.05 0.33
CA ALA A 194 -9.62 10.71 0.63
C ALA A 194 -8.45 9.77 0.92
N ALA A 195 -8.61 8.94 1.94
CA ALA A 195 -7.81 7.75 2.16
C ALA A 195 -8.47 6.55 1.47
N SER A 196 -7.70 5.52 1.12
CA SER A 196 -8.24 4.37 0.39
C SER A 196 -7.68 3.03 0.85
N ALA A 197 -8.42 1.95 0.56
CA ALA A 197 -7.84 0.61 0.65
C ALA A 197 -7.00 0.31 -0.61
N VAL A 198 -7.52 0.60 -1.80
CA VAL A 198 -6.77 0.48 -3.06
C VAL A 198 -6.94 1.75 -3.90
N LEU A 199 -5.81 2.39 -4.24
CA LEU A 199 -5.76 3.50 -5.19
C LEU A 199 -5.07 3.06 -6.49
N VAL A 200 -5.71 3.33 -7.62
CA VAL A 200 -5.08 3.27 -8.94
C VAL A 200 -5.09 4.67 -9.53
N PHE A 201 -3.92 5.28 -9.68
CA PHE A 201 -3.78 6.69 -10.05
C PHE A 201 -2.84 6.86 -11.25
N ALA A 202 -3.35 7.28 -12.40
CA ALA A 202 -2.57 7.39 -13.64
C ALA A 202 -1.73 6.12 -13.91
N ALA A 203 -2.35 4.96 -13.75
CA ALA A 203 -1.76 3.63 -13.84
C ALA A 203 -2.77 2.70 -14.52
N GLU A 204 -2.33 1.52 -14.97
CA GLU A 204 -3.22 0.51 -15.57
C GLU A 204 -3.13 -0.80 -14.80
N GLY A 205 -4.09 -1.72 -15.01
CA GLY A 205 -3.97 -3.07 -14.47
C GLY A 205 -5.26 -3.71 -13.98
N GLU A 206 -5.09 -4.68 -13.10
CA GLU A 206 -6.16 -5.51 -12.56
C GLU A 206 -6.28 -5.38 -11.04
N VAL A 207 -7.49 -5.15 -10.53
CA VAL A 207 -7.81 -5.28 -9.10
C VAL A 207 -8.87 -6.35 -8.93
N SER A 208 -8.50 -7.54 -8.45
CA SER A 208 -9.45 -8.65 -8.42
C SER A 208 -9.36 -9.58 -7.22
N LYS A 209 -10.51 -10.13 -6.82
CA LYS A 209 -10.59 -11.19 -5.78
C LYS A 209 -9.98 -10.79 -4.43
N ASN A 210 -9.84 -9.51 -4.15
CA ASN A 210 -9.39 -9.02 -2.85
C ASN A 210 -10.53 -9.05 -1.84
N ASN A 211 -10.17 -9.22 -0.57
CA ASN A 211 -11.06 -9.02 0.55
C ASN A 211 -10.67 -7.72 1.26
N ILE A 212 -11.48 -6.69 1.10
CA ILE A 212 -11.30 -5.37 1.68
C ILE A 212 -12.29 -5.23 2.85
N SER A 213 -11.77 -4.87 4.01
CA SER A 213 -12.51 -4.74 5.28
C SER A 213 -12.02 -3.53 6.08
N GLY A 214 -12.57 -3.27 7.27
CA GLY A 214 -12.28 -2.05 8.04
C GLY A 214 -13.12 -0.88 7.54
N ASN A 215 -12.71 0.36 7.83
CA ASN A 215 -13.39 1.55 7.32
C ASN A 215 -12.46 2.31 6.35
N SER A 216 -12.98 2.69 5.19
CA SER A 216 -12.29 3.44 4.15
C SER A 216 -13.11 4.66 3.71
N ASP A 217 -12.47 5.80 3.44
CA ASP A 217 -13.18 6.86 2.69
C ASP A 217 -13.51 6.37 1.27
N VAL A 218 -12.58 5.64 0.63
CA VAL A 218 -12.84 4.92 -0.61
C VAL A 218 -12.28 3.49 -0.56
N GLY A 219 -13.13 2.49 -0.79
CA GLY A 219 -12.69 1.09 -0.86
C GLY A 219 -11.73 0.85 -2.02
N ILE A 220 -12.19 1.04 -3.26
CA ILE A 220 -11.35 0.98 -4.47
C ILE A 220 -11.53 2.30 -5.23
N PHE A 221 -10.46 3.08 -5.36
CA PHE A 221 -10.46 4.40 -5.98
C PHE A 221 -9.70 4.37 -7.31
N LEU A 222 -10.43 4.54 -8.41
CA LEU A 222 -9.85 4.63 -9.75
C LEU A 222 -9.81 6.08 -10.22
N VAL A 223 -8.61 6.64 -10.26
CA VAL A 223 -8.28 7.90 -10.94
C VAL A 223 -7.31 7.57 -12.08
N ALA A 224 -7.77 6.66 -12.93
CA ALA A 224 -6.97 5.93 -13.89
C ALA A 224 -7.89 5.36 -14.98
N ASP A 225 -7.31 5.08 -16.15
CA ASP A 225 -8.00 4.51 -17.30
C ASP A 225 -7.58 3.05 -17.52
N ASN A 226 -8.33 2.29 -18.31
CA ASN A 226 -8.00 0.90 -18.71
C ASN A 226 -7.81 -0.10 -17.55
N VAL A 227 -8.44 0.13 -16.40
CA VAL A 227 -8.37 -0.75 -15.23
C VAL A 227 -9.52 -1.76 -15.24
N THR A 228 -9.21 -3.03 -14.96
CA THR A 228 -10.22 -4.07 -14.76
C THR A 228 -10.40 -4.38 -13.27
N VAL A 229 -11.60 -4.19 -12.73
CA VAL A 229 -11.93 -4.42 -11.31
C VAL A 229 -13.03 -5.45 -11.17
N TYR A 230 -12.72 -6.63 -10.61
CA TYR A 230 -13.72 -7.69 -10.52
C TYR A 230 -13.58 -8.68 -9.37
N ASN A 231 -14.71 -9.29 -8.99
CA ASN A 231 -14.78 -10.32 -7.94
C ASN A 231 -14.22 -9.89 -6.57
N ASN A 232 -14.09 -8.59 -6.29
CA ASN A 232 -13.68 -8.10 -4.98
C ASN A 232 -14.84 -8.16 -3.98
N ARG A 233 -14.52 -8.33 -2.70
CA ARG A 233 -15.41 -8.05 -1.58
C ARG A 233 -14.93 -6.78 -0.92
N VAL A 234 -15.75 -5.74 -0.91
CA VAL A 234 -15.38 -4.42 -0.39
C VAL A 234 -16.39 -4.04 0.67
N PHE A 235 -16.04 -4.29 1.93
CA PHE A 235 -16.96 -4.13 3.04
C PHE A 235 -16.43 -3.08 4.00
N ASP A 236 -17.16 -1.98 4.09
CA ASP A 236 -16.97 -1.02 5.17
C ASP A 236 -17.64 -1.54 6.47
N ILE A 237 -16.93 -1.34 7.58
CA ILE A 237 -17.33 -1.70 8.94
C ILE A 237 -16.80 -0.62 9.88
N GLY A 238 -17.71 0.13 10.48
CA GLY A 238 -17.39 1.12 11.52
C GLY A 238 -18.30 2.32 11.41
N ASP A 239 -18.08 3.30 12.27
CA ASP A 239 -18.67 4.63 12.10
C ASP A 239 -17.74 5.49 11.27
N ASP A 240 -18.30 6.27 10.35
CA ASP A 240 -17.51 7.23 9.59
C ASP A 240 -17.01 8.37 10.45
N HIS A 241 -15.79 8.81 10.15
CA HIS A 241 -15.30 10.03 10.76
C HIS A 241 -16.15 11.22 10.28
N PRO A 242 -16.58 12.15 11.16
CA PRO A 242 -17.47 13.26 10.79
C PRO A 242 -16.95 14.19 9.68
N ASN A 243 -15.65 14.13 9.41
CA ASN A 243 -14.97 14.92 8.38
C ASN A 243 -14.60 14.10 7.15
N SER A 244 -15.02 12.84 7.06
CA SER A 244 -14.76 12.02 5.88
C SER A 244 -15.38 12.70 4.66
N CYS A 245 -14.59 12.89 3.60
CA CYS A 245 -15.03 13.62 2.42
C CYS A 245 -15.94 12.76 1.52
N CYS A 246 -15.85 11.44 1.67
CA CYS A 246 -16.58 10.47 0.90
C CYS A 246 -16.61 9.14 1.65
N ASP A 247 -17.69 8.38 1.46
CA ASP A 247 -17.81 7.00 1.92
C ASP A 247 -18.24 6.14 0.72
N ILE A 248 -17.27 5.82 -0.13
CA ILE A 248 -17.47 5.21 -1.45
C ILE A 248 -16.89 3.80 -1.49
N GLY A 249 -17.69 2.81 -1.88
CA GLY A 249 -17.20 1.44 -2.02
C GLY A 249 -16.25 1.24 -3.18
N VAL A 250 -16.71 1.53 -4.40
CA VAL A 250 -15.88 1.54 -5.62
C VAL A 250 -16.16 2.82 -6.40
N GLY A 251 -15.16 3.69 -6.49
CA GLY A 251 -15.22 4.96 -7.21
C GLY A 251 -14.47 4.88 -8.54
N ASN A 252 -15.14 5.25 -9.63
CA ASN A 252 -14.60 5.22 -10.99
C ASN A 252 -14.60 6.61 -11.62
N PHE A 253 -13.41 7.22 -11.68
CA PHE A 253 -13.21 8.58 -12.18
C PHE A 253 -12.28 8.64 -13.39
N GLY A 254 -12.11 7.51 -14.07
CA GLY A 254 -11.43 7.42 -15.36
C GLY A 254 -12.31 6.80 -16.44
N SER A 255 -11.66 6.48 -17.56
CA SER A 255 -12.26 6.03 -18.81
C SER A 255 -11.90 4.58 -19.10
N ASP A 256 -12.75 3.90 -19.87
CA ASP A 256 -12.50 2.54 -20.37
C ASP A 256 -12.23 1.47 -19.28
N ASN A 257 -12.63 1.76 -18.04
CA ASN A 257 -12.55 0.82 -16.93
C ASN A 257 -13.66 -0.23 -17.00
N VAL A 258 -13.33 -1.47 -16.65
CA VAL A 258 -14.28 -2.59 -16.61
C VAL A 258 -14.49 -3.05 -15.17
N ILE A 259 -15.66 -2.72 -14.61
CA ILE A 259 -15.96 -2.98 -13.20
C ILE A 259 -17.13 -3.95 -13.10
N THR A 260 -16.92 -5.17 -12.62
CA THR A 260 -17.98 -6.21 -12.64
C THR A 260 -17.83 -7.28 -11.56
N ASN A 261 -18.93 -7.92 -11.16
CA ASN A 261 -18.96 -9.00 -10.15
C ASN A 261 -18.38 -8.63 -8.77
N ASN A 262 -18.22 -7.35 -8.46
CA ASN A 262 -17.81 -6.93 -7.12
C ASN A 262 -18.99 -7.00 -6.15
N LYS A 263 -18.68 -7.22 -4.87
CA LYS A 263 -19.66 -7.20 -3.77
C LYS A 263 -19.29 -6.07 -2.83
N VAL A 264 -20.16 -5.07 -2.70
CA VAL A 264 -19.91 -3.90 -1.85
C VAL A 264 -20.95 -3.82 -0.73
N ARG A 265 -20.54 -3.42 0.47
CA ARG A 265 -21.40 -3.26 1.67
C ARG A 265 -20.81 -2.21 2.60
N GLY A 266 -21.64 -1.53 3.39
CA GLY A 266 -21.19 -0.63 4.46
C GLY A 266 -21.26 0.83 4.03
N PHE A 267 -20.70 1.13 2.86
CA PHE A 267 -20.62 2.46 2.27
C PHE A 267 -21.96 3.16 2.00
N GLU A 268 -22.05 4.47 2.27
CA GLU A 268 -23.12 5.40 1.89
C GLU A 268 -23.32 5.41 0.37
N GLU A 269 -22.23 5.39 -0.39
CA GLU A 269 -22.22 5.28 -1.85
C GLU A 269 -21.46 4.01 -2.29
N PRO A 270 -22.14 2.85 -2.41
CA PRO A 270 -21.48 1.60 -2.77
C PRO A 270 -20.71 1.66 -4.11
N TYR A 271 -21.18 2.47 -5.05
CA TYR A 271 -20.59 2.62 -6.37
C TYR A 271 -20.78 4.06 -6.86
N ASP A 272 -19.68 4.77 -7.15
CA ASP A 272 -19.69 6.09 -7.80
C ASP A 272 -18.98 6.02 -9.16
N GLY A 273 -19.55 6.63 -10.19
CA GLY A 273 -19.02 6.60 -11.55
C GLY A 273 -19.01 5.21 -12.22
N VAL A 274 -19.56 4.19 -11.56
CA VAL A 274 -19.63 2.82 -12.08
C VAL A 274 -20.93 2.60 -12.81
N SER A 275 -20.86 2.29 -14.11
CA SER A 275 -22.03 1.91 -14.90
C SER A 275 -21.89 0.48 -15.45
N GLY A 276 -23.00 -0.26 -15.46
CA GLY A 276 -23.04 -1.64 -15.97
C GLY A 276 -22.40 -2.69 -15.05
N GLY A 277 -22.03 -3.83 -15.65
CA GLY A 277 -21.46 -4.98 -14.95
C GLY A 277 -22.48 -5.80 -14.12
N LYS A 278 -21.97 -6.80 -13.41
CA LYS A 278 -22.75 -7.68 -12.50
C LYS A 278 -22.44 -7.40 -11.03
N ASN A 279 -22.15 -6.14 -10.72
CA ASN A 279 -21.85 -5.66 -9.39
C ASN A 279 -23.05 -5.81 -8.46
N LYS A 280 -22.80 -6.04 -7.17
CA LYS A 280 -23.86 -6.27 -6.17
C LYS A 280 -23.59 -5.45 -4.93
N VAL A 281 -24.55 -4.60 -4.60
CA VAL A 281 -24.68 -4.08 -3.23
C VAL A 281 -25.21 -5.22 -2.37
N ILE A 282 -24.44 -5.61 -1.35
CA ILE A 282 -24.84 -6.59 -0.36
C ILE A 282 -25.53 -5.84 0.76
N PRO A 283 -26.79 -6.18 1.11
CA PRO A 283 -27.42 -5.62 2.28
C PRO A 283 -26.56 -5.89 3.53
N GLY A 284 -26.21 -4.82 4.25
CA GLY A 284 -25.60 -4.88 5.57
C GLY A 284 -26.54 -4.33 6.63
N PRO A 285 -26.19 -4.44 7.93
CA PRO A 285 -26.80 -3.56 8.92
C PRO A 285 -26.51 -2.13 8.48
N GLN A 286 -27.55 -1.43 8.04
CA GLN A 286 -27.45 -0.02 7.69
C GLN A 286 -27.22 0.75 8.99
N PRO A 287 -26.30 1.73 9.03
CA PRO A 287 -26.21 2.67 10.15
C PRO A 287 -27.62 3.22 10.46
N GLY A 288 -28.16 2.89 11.64
CA GLY A 288 -29.51 3.27 12.07
C GLY A 288 -30.62 2.19 11.98
N ASN A 289 -30.34 0.97 11.51
CA ASN A 289 -31.33 -0.12 11.51
C ASN A 289 -31.02 -1.17 12.59
N VAL A 290 -31.58 -1.00 13.80
CA VAL A 290 -31.37 -1.83 15.01
C VAL A 290 -32.00 -3.24 14.95
N PHE A 291 -32.26 -3.77 13.76
CA PHE A 291 -32.94 -5.06 13.58
C PHE A 291 -32.08 -6.15 12.92
N PHE A 292 -30.76 -6.11 13.10
CA PHE A 292 -29.87 -7.28 12.95
C PHE A 292 -28.72 -7.21 13.96
#